data_AF-A0A4Y2F7P7-F1
#
_entry.id   AF-A0A4Y2F7P7-F1
#
_cell.length_a   1.000
_cell.length_b   1.000
_cell.length_c   1.000
_cell.angle_alpha   90.00
_cell.angle_beta   90.00
_cell.angle_gamma   90.00
#
_symmetry.space_group_name_H-M   'P 1'
#
loop_
_entity.id
_entity.type
_entity.pdbx_description
1 polymer ?
#
loop_
_entity_poly.entity_id
_entity_poly.type
_entity_poly.pdbx_seq_one_letter_code
_entity_poly.pdbx_strand_id
1 'polypeptide(L)'
;MYSIEQRVFLVLEYHRLKESPTATRRSFQARFNVPKGPDVKTIRTLFAKFQRTGSVTDDLVGMLVASKLQLRLKMSPQFLELFSKIQCHPSVELHLRLV
;
A
#
# COMPACT_ATOMS: atom_id res chain seq x y z
N MET A 1 -9.51 10.56 8.57
CA MET A 1 -9.12 9.37 7.78
C MET A 1 -8.04 9.74 6.79
N TYR A 2 -7.12 8.83 6.46
CA TYR A 2 -6.05 9.06 5.47
C TYR A 2 -6.58 8.98 4.02
N SER A 3 -6.04 9.81 3.13
CA SER A 3 -6.36 9.74 1.70
C SER A 3 -5.90 8.41 1.09
N ILE A 4 -6.41 8.06 -0.11
CA ILE A 4 -5.95 6.87 -0.84
C ILE A 4 -4.45 6.93 -1.09
N GLU A 5 -3.93 8.08 -1.54
CA GLU A 5 -2.49 8.28 -1.77
C GLU A 5 -1.66 8.04 -0.50
N GLN A 6 -2.10 8.59 0.64
CA GLN A 6 -1.45 8.39 1.93
C GLN A 6 -1.43 6.91 2.35
N ARG A 7 -2.53 6.19 2.13
CA ARG A 7 -2.63 4.75 2.46
C ARG A 7 -1.75 3.89 1.56
N VAL A 8 -1.73 4.16 0.25
CA VAL A 8 -0.85 3.49 -0.71
C VAL A 8 0.62 3.71 -0.32
N PHE A 9 1.01 4.94 0.00
CA PHE A 9 2.35 5.24 0.46
C PHE A 9 2.73 4.42 1.70
N LEU A 10 1.85 4.35 2.71
CA LEU A 10 2.12 3.61 3.95
C LEU A 10 2.38 2.12 3.72
N VAL A 11 1.57 1.45 2.89
CA VAL A 11 1.74 0.03 2.60
C VAL A 11 3.08 -0.26 1.94
N LEU A 12 3.44 0.56 0.95
CA LEU A 12 4.66 0.37 0.16
C LEU A 12 5.90 0.69 0.98
N GLU A 13 5.86 1.80 1.71
CA GLU A 13 6.98 2.25 2.53
C GLU A 13 7.20 1.32 3.73
N TYR A 14 6.13 0.75 4.29
CA TYR A 14 6.23 -0.28 5.33
C TYR A 14 6.93 -1.54 4.82
N HIS A 15 6.56 -2.02 3.62
CA HIS A 15 7.23 -3.17 3.00
C HIS A 15 8.70 -2.85 2.67
N ARG A 16 8.97 -1.70 2.04
CA ARG A 16 10.33 -1.26 1.66
C ARG A 16 11.25 -1.14 2.86
N LEU A 17 10.74 -0.69 4.00
CA LEU A 17 11.47 -0.53 5.25
C LEU A 17 11.47 -1.78 6.14
N LYS A 18 11.25 -2.96 5.54
CA LYS A 18 11.27 -4.26 6.23
C LYS A 18 10.37 -4.29 7.47
N GLU A 19 9.15 -3.78 7.30
CA GLU A 19 8.10 -3.79 8.32
C GLU A 19 8.42 -2.98 9.58
N SER A 20 9.25 -1.94 9.48
CA SER A 20 9.54 -1.03 10.59
C SER A 20 8.50 0.08 10.71
N PRO A 21 7.53 0.01 11.67
CA PRO A 21 6.44 0.99 11.75
C PRO A 21 6.95 2.39 12.09
N THR A 22 7.99 2.48 12.93
CA THR A 22 8.61 3.75 13.33
C THR A 22 9.27 4.44 12.14
N ALA A 23 9.99 3.69 11.29
CA ALA A 23 10.62 4.24 10.10
C ALA A 23 9.59 4.70 9.07
N THR A 24 8.54 3.90 8.85
CA THR A 24 7.42 4.26 7.98
C THR A 24 6.70 5.51 8.45
N ARG A 25 6.42 5.63 9.76
CA ARG A 25 5.80 6.83 10.33
C ARG A 25 6.64 8.08 10.09
N ARG A 26 7.96 8.00 10.30
CA ARG A 26 8.89 9.13 10.04
C ARG A 26 8.91 9.51 8.56
N SER A 27 8.98 8.52 7.67
CA SER A 27 8.96 8.75 6.22
C SER A 27 7.64 9.39 5.77
N PHE A 28 6.50 8.95 6.34
CA PHE A 28 5.20 9.56 6.10
C PHE A 28 5.15 11.03 6.51
N GLN A 29 5.62 11.34 7.72
CA GLN A 29 5.68 12.72 8.23
C GLN A 29 6.52 13.61 7.31
N ALA A 30 7.70 13.13 6.90
CA ALA A 30 8.58 13.86 5.98
C ALA A 30 7.95 14.06 4.60
N ARG A 31 7.32 13.03 4.03
CA ARG A 31 6.75 13.08 2.68
C ARG A 31 5.55 14.02 2.58
N PHE A 32 4.66 13.99 3.57
CA PHE A 32 3.42 14.77 3.57
C PHE A 32 3.50 16.06 4.39
N ASN A 33 4.68 16.38 4.94
CA ASN A 33 4.93 17.54 5.81
C ASN A 33 3.89 17.68 6.94
N VAL A 34 3.57 16.56 7.59
CA VAL A 34 2.59 16.53 8.69
C VAL A 34 3.27 16.32 10.04
N PRO A 35 2.88 17.05 11.09
CA PRO A 35 3.50 16.94 12.41
C PRO A 35 3.22 15.58 13.05
N LYS A 36 2.07 14.96 12.76
CA LYS A 36 1.66 13.67 13.30
C LYS A 36 1.47 12.67 12.16
N GLY A 37 2.21 11.57 12.23
CA GLY A 37 1.99 10.40 11.38
C GLY A 37 0.97 9.43 11.99
N PRO A 38 0.57 8.38 11.25
CA PRO A 38 -0.23 7.29 11.79
C PRO A 38 0.45 6.59 12.94
N ASP A 39 -0.36 6.09 13.87
CA ASP A 39 0.14 5.21 14.91
C ASP A 39 0.55 3.84 14.34
N VAL A 40 1.32 3.09 15.14
CA VAL A 40 1.87 1.78 14.77
C VAL A 40 0.77 0.77 14.45
N LYS A 41 -0.35 0.82 15.18
CA LYS A 41 -1.48 -0.10 14.99
C LYS A 41 -2.13 0.16 13.64
N THR A 42 -2.35 1.42 13.28
CA THR A 42 -2.93 1.84 12.00
C THR A 42 -2.07 1.37 10.83
N ILE A 43 -0.74 1.55 10.90
CA ILE A 43 0.19 1.10 9.85
C ILE A 43 0.09 -0.42 9.65
N ARG A 44 0.15 -1.19 10.76
CA ARG A 44 0.05 -2.65 10.72
C ARG A 44 -1.30 -3.14 10.23
N THR A 45 -2.39 -2.55 10.70
CA THR A 45 -3.75 -2.90 10.29
C THR A 45 -3.96 -2.64 8.80
N LEU A 46 -3.47 -1.51 8.28
CA LEU A 46 -3.56 -1.19 6.86
C LEU A 46 -2.79 -2.21 6.00
N PHE A 47 -1.59 -2.58 6.42
CA PHE A 47 -0.78 -3.59 5.73
C PHE A 47 -1.42 -4.97 5.76
N ALA A 48 -1.88 -5.43 6.94
CA ALA A 48 -2.58 -6.70 7.08
C ALA A 48 -3.86 -6.75 6.23
N LYS A 49 -4.61 -5.64 6.17
CA LYS A 49 -5.78 -5.51 5.29
C LYS A 49 -5.36 -5.66 3.82
N PHE A 50 -4.32 -4.95 3.39
CA PHE A 50 -3.81 -5.06 2.03
C PHE A 50 -3.35 -6.49 1.69
N GLN A 51 -2.65 -7.18 2.59
CA GLN A 51 -2.27 -8.58 2.39
C GLN A 51 -3.49 -9.50 2.22
N ARG A 52 -4.57 -9.22 2.95
CA ARG A 52 -5.80 -10.03 2.91
C ARG A 52 -6.67 -9.75 1.69
N THR A 53 -6.73 -8.51 1.19
CA THR A 53 -7.70 -8.09 0.16
C THR A 53 -7.08 -7.57 -1.13
N GLY A 54 -5.77 -7.33 -1.17
CA GLY A 54 -5.10 -6.60 -2.24
C GLY A 54 -5.51 -5.12 -2.35
N SER A 55 -6.25 -4.58 -1.37
CA SER A 55 -6.80 -3.23 -1.40
C SER A 55 -6.48 -2.42 -0.15
N VAL A 56 -6.21 -1.13 -0.35
CA VAL A 56 -6.06 -0.14 0.72
C VAL A 56 -7.36 0.60 1.05
N THR A 57 -8.44 0.39 0.27
CA THR A 57 -9.73 1.08 0.41
C THR A 57 -10.74 0.27 1.23
N ASP A 58 -11.69 0.94 1.87
CA ASP A 58 -12.76 0.34 2.68
C ASP A 58 -13.95 -0.11 1.83
N ASP A 59 -14.10 0.48 0.64
CA ASP A 59 -15.30 0.35 -0.18
C ASP A 59 -15.20 -0.87 -1.11
N LEU A 60 -16.29 -1.65 -1.23
CA LEU A 60 -16.41 -2.78 -2.17
C LEU A 60 -16.12 -2.40 -3.63
N VAL A 61 -16.24 -1.12 -3.98
CA VAL A 61 -15.94 -0.56 -5.32
C VAL A 61 -14.46 -0.70 -5.70
N GLY A 62 -13.56 -0.88 -4.71
CA GLY A 62 -12.14 -1.12 -4.94
C GLY A 62 -11.80 -2.49 -5.53
N MET A 63 -12.73 -3.46 -5.57
CA MET A 63 -12.42 -4.79 -6.10
C MET A 63 -12.36 -4.85 -7.63
N LEU A 64 -13.23 -4.11 -8.33
CA LEU A 64 -13.42 -4.24 -9.79
C LEU A 64 -12.56 -3.29 -10.65
N VAL A 65 -12.07 -2.19 -10.07
CA VAL A 65 -11.43 -1.09 -10.86
C VAL A 65 -10.05 -0.68 -10.31
N ALA A 66 -9.77 -0.93 -9.02
CA ALA A 66 -8.56 -0.38 -8.38
C ALA A 66 -7.30 -1.22 -8.59
N SER A 67 -7.41 -2.52 -8.89
CA SER A 67 -6.25 -3.40 -9.09
C SER A 67 -5.57 -3.22 -10.45
N LYS A 68 -6.25 -2.70 -11.48
CA LYS A 68 -5.67 -2.54 -12.83
C LYS A 68 -5.53 -1.10 -13.32
N LEU A 69 -6.43 -0.17 -12.99
CA LEU A 69 -6.48 1.13 -13.69
C LEU A 69 -6.09 2.34 -12.83
N GLN A 70 -6.48 2.39 -11.56
CA GLN A 70 -6.19 3.56 -10.70
C GLN A 70 -4.74 3.63 -10.22
N LEU A 71 -4.10 2.48 -10.06
CA LEU A 71 -2.72 2.38 -9.62
C LEU A 71 -1.73 2.81 -10.73
N ARG A 72 -2.19 2.87 -11.98
CA ARG A 72 -1.38 3.21 -13.15
C ARG A 72 -1.33 4.70 -13.47
N LEU A 73 -2.30 5.50 -13.00
CA LEU A 73 -2.49 6.87 -13.51
C LEU A 73 -1.90 7.99 -12.62
N LYS A 74 -1.29 7.67 -11.48
CA LYS A 74 -0.68 8.71 -10.62
C LYS A 74 0.48 8.24 -9.76
N MET A 75 1.24 7.24 -10.23
CA MET A 75 2.36 6.69 -9.48
C MET A 75 3.67 6.99 -10.19
N SER A 76 4.62 7.57 -9.45
CA SER A 76 5.98 7.82 -9.93
C SER A 76 6.62 6.52 -10.45
N PRO A 77 7.50 6.55 -11.46
CA PRO A 77 8.12 5.34 -12.04
C PRO A 77 8.77 4.40 -11.00
N GLN A 78 9.29 4.97 -9.91
CA GLN A 78 9.89 4.24 -8.78
C GLN A 78 8.87 3.33 -8.07
N PHE A 79 7.60 3.73 -8.08
CA PHE A 79 6.51 2.97 -7.49
C PHE A 79 5.99 1.86 -8.41
N LEU A 80 5.96 2.07 -9.73
CA LEU A 80 5.61 1.02 -10.69
C LEU A 80 6.61 -0.15 -10.64
N GLU A 81 7.89 0.15 -10.43
CA GLU A 81 8.94 -0.86 -10.26
C GLU A 81 8.80 -1.66 -8.95
N LEU A 82 8.34 -1.03 -7.88
CA LEU A 82 8.07 -1.73 -6.62
C LEU A 82 6.82 -2.62 -6.73
N PHE A 83 5.77 -2.14 -7.41
CA PHE A 83 4.57 -2.93 -7.68
C PHE A 83 4.85 -4.15 -8.55
N SER A 84 5.68 -4.02 -9.60
CA SER A 84 6.06 -5.15 -10.43
C SER A 84 6.87 -6.19 -9.65
N LYS A 85 7.75 -5.75 -8.74
CA LYS A 85 8.51 -6.66 -7.84
C LYS A 85 7.63 -7.36 -6.80
N ILE A 86 6.61 -6.68 -6.25
CA ILE A 86 5.67 -7.30 -5.29
C ILE A 86 4.76 -8.32 -5.99
N GLN A 87 4.37 -8.08 -7.25
CA GLN A 87 3.65 -9.07 -8.07
C GLN A 87 4.46 -10.33 -8.38
N CYS A 88 5.80 -10.28 -8.30
CA CYS A 88 6.67 -11.45 -8.47
C CYS A 88 6.85 -12.31 -7.22
N HIS A 89 6.11 -12.05 -6.12
CA HIS A 89 6.13 -12.94 -4.96
C HIS A 89 5.14 -14.10 -5.17
N PRO A 90 5.58 -15.38 -5.13
CA PRO A 90 4.77 -16.54 -5.53
C PRO A 90 3.49 -16.74 -4.70
N SER A 91 3.39 -16.12 -3.52
CA SER A 91 2.17 -16.16 -2.70
C SER A 91 1.02 -15.30 -3.23
N VAL A 92 1.28 -14.32 -4.12
CA VAL A 92 0.25 -13.43 -4.69
C VAL A 92 -0.25 -13.94 -6.05
N GLU A 93 0.58 -14.71 -6.76
CA GLU A 93 0.30 -15.27 -8.09
C GLU A 93 -0.78 -16.37 -8.05
N LEU A 94 -0.82 -17.18 -6.99
CA LEU A 94 -1.78 -18.28 -6.83
C LEU A 94 -3.24 -17.81 -6.72
N HIS A 95 -3.50 -16.57 -6.30
CA HIS A 95 -4.87 -16.06 -6.13
C HIS A 95 -5.47 -15.44 -7.40
N LEU A 96 -4.66 -15.20 -8.43
CA LEU A 96 -5.08 -14.57 -9.69
C LEU A 96 -5.24 -15.56 -10.86
N ARG A 97 -4.87 -16.83 -10.68
CA ARG A 97 -5.04 -17.89 -11.70
C ARG A 97 -6.35 -18.68 -11.58
N LEU A 98 -7.17 -18.43 -10.57
CA LEU A 98 -8.41 -19.17 -10.30
C LEU A 98 -9.69 -18.33 -10.39
N VAL A 99 -9.63 -17.12 -10.97
CA VAL A 99 -10.81 -16.29 -11.27
C VAL A 99 -10.70 -15.72 -12.68
#